data_AF-A0A962K876-F1
#
_entry.id   AF-A0A962K876-F1
#
_cell.length_a   1.000
_cell.length_b   1.000
_cell.length_c   1.000
_cell.angle_alpha   90.00
_cell.angle_beta   90.00
_cell.angle_gamma   90.00
#
_symmetry.space_group_name_H-M   'P 1'
#
loop_
_entity.id
_entity.type
_entity.pdbx_description
1 polymer ?
#
loop_
_entity_poly.entity_id
_entity_poly.type
_entity_poly.pdbx_seq_one_letter_code
_entity_poly.pdbx_strand_id
1 'polypeptide(L)'
;MTDQYPPDPDSAATIQVEVAYATPDRQLIIPMQVPIGTTALDAVRQSGITREFPAIDLENDPMGIFSNPLNGKDWPLPGEYRLQEM
;
A
#
# COMPACT_ATOMS: atom_id res chain seq x y z
N MET A 1 -16.30 33.19 20.53
CA MET A 1 -14.92 32.70 20.33
C MET A 1 -14.92 31.20 20.57
N THR A 2 -15.26 30.43 19.55
CA THR A 2 -14.95 29.00 19.49
C THR A 2 -14.50 28.80 18.07
N ASP A 3 -13.19 28.80 17.90
CA ASP A 3 -12.52 28.35 16.69
C ASP A 3 -12.90 26.86 16.54
N GLN A 4 -13.92 26.61 15.72
CA GLN A 4 -14.23 25.28 15.26
C GLN A 4 -13.75 25.23 13.82
N TYR A 5 -12.42 25.27 13.67
CA TYR A 5 -11.77 24.82 12.46
C TYR A 5 -12.23 23.37 12.21
N PRO A 6 -12.82 23.05 11.04
CA PRO A 6 -13.13 21.65 10.74
C PRO A 6 -11.81 20.88 10.86
N PRO A 7 -11.75 19.70 11.50
CA PRO A 7 -10.52 18.92 11.44
C PRO A 7 -10.17 18.78 9.97
N ASP A 8 -8.96 19.20 9.58
CA ASP A 8 -8.53 19.02 8.19
C ASP A 8 -8.84 17.57 7.82
N PRO A 9 -9.51 17.28 6.70
CA PRO A 9 -9.63 15.90 6.24
C PRO A 9 -8.24 15.25 6.01
N ASP A 10 -7.19 16.08 6.00
CA ASP A 10 -5.77 15.75 5.91
C ASP A 10 -5.08 15.49 7.27
N SER A 11 -5.76 15.60 8.42
CA SER A 11 -5.19 15.19 9.73
C SER A 11 -5.05 13.67 9.87
N ALA A 12 -5.38 12.89 8.84
CA ALA A 12 -5.07 11.47 8.78
C ALA A 12 -3.56 11.33 8.69
N ALA A 13 -2.92 10.98 9.82
CA ALA A 13 -1.50 10.68 9.87
C ALA A 13 -1.12 9.76 8.69
N THR A 14 -0.11 10.16 7.92
CA THR A 14 0.38 9.43 6.75
C THR A 14 1.66 8.69 7.09
N ILE A 15 1.86 7.55 6.47
CA ILE A 15 3.07 6.72 6.63
C ILE A 15 3.82 6.61 5.32
N GLN A 16 5.14 6.51 5.44
CA GLN A 16 6.02 6.21 4.32
C GLN A 16 5.96 4.71 4.05
N VAL A 17 5.63 4.34 2.82
CA VAL A 17 5.60 2.95 2.36
C VAL A 17 6.30 2.85 1.02
N GLU A 18 6.84 1.68 0.72
CA GLU A 18 7.54 1.41 -0.53
C GLU A 18 6.87 0.24 -1.23
N VAL A 19 6.38 0.48 -2.45
CA VAL A 19 5.83 -0.57 -3.29
C VAL A 19 6.92 -1.06 -4.23
N ALA A 20 7.34 -2.30 -4.03
CA ALA A 20 8.38 -2.94 -4.82
C ALA A 20 7.80 -4.03 -5.72
N TYR A 21 8.24 -4.07 -6.98
CA TYR A 21 7.98 -5.17 -7.89
C TYR A 21 9.24 -5.46 -8.70
N ALA A 22 9.57 -6.74 -8.84
CA ALA A 22 10.76 -7.18 -9.55
C ALA A 22 10.42 -8.35 -10.48
N THR A 23 10.92 -8.24 -11.70
CA THR A 23 10.98 -9.29 -12.71
C THR A 23 12.45 -9.64 -12.95
N PRO A 24 12.77 -10.78 -13.59
CA PRO A 24 14.16 -11.13 -13.91
C PRO A 24 14.92 -10.06 -14.72
N ASP A 25 14.19 -9.27 -15.50
CA ASP A 25 14.75 -8.26 -16.41
C ASP A 25 14.74 -6.84 -15.81
N ARG A 26 13.81 -6.54 -14.90
CA ARG A 26 13.59 -5.20 -14.35
C ARG A 26 13.04 -5.23 -12.92
N GLN A 27 13.58 -4.37 -12.07
CA GLN A 27 13.06 -4.08 -10.74
C GLN A 27 12.65 -2.59 -10.64
N LEU A 28 11.58 -2.33 -9.90
CA LEU A 28 11.14 -0.98 -9.53
C LEU A 28 10.71 -0.94 -8.07
N ILE A 29 11.09 0.13 -7.38
CA ILE A 29 10.63 0.44 -6.02
C ILE A 29 10.10 1.86 -6.07
N ILE A 30 8.84 2.04 -5.67
CA ILE A 30 8.16 3.33 -5.66
C ILE A 30 7.91 3.73 -4.20
N PRO A 31 8.70 4.66 -3.63
CA PRO A 31 8.42 5.22 -2.33
C PRO A 31 7.22 6.17 -2.41
N MET A 32 6.29 6.06 -1.48
CA MET A 32 5.09 6.88 -1.44
C MET A 32 4.57 7.08 -0.01
N GLN A 33 3.71 8.09 0.14
CA GLN A 33 3.00 8.35 1.39
C GLN A 33 1.54 7.95 1.23
N VAL A 34 1.05 7.17 2.18
CA VAL A 34 -0.36 6.78 2.24
C VAL A 34 -0.92 7.07 3.64
N PRO A 35 -2.21 7.39 3.76
CA PRO A 35 -2.85 7.50 5.08
C PRO A 35 -2.70 6.22 5.90
N ILE A 36 -2.49 6.33 7.21
CA ILE A 36 -2.55 5.18 8.13
C ILE A 36 -3.89 4.46 7.94
N GLY A 37 -3.85 3.14 7.87
CA GLY A 37 -5.01 2.31 7.64
C GLY A 37 -5.31 2.03 6.17
N THR A 38 -4.57 2.66 5.23
CA THR A 38 -4.61 2.29 3.81
C THR A 38 -4.27 0.81 3.65
N THR A 39 -5.01 0.11 2.80
CA THR A 39 -4.76 -1.31 2.58
C THR A 39 -3.54 -1.52 1.69
N ALA A 40 -2.83 -2.64 1.84
CA ALA A 40 -1.69 -2.96 0.98
C ALA A 40 -2.09 -2.91 -0.51
N LEU A 41 -3.25 -3.49 -0.86
CA LEU A 41 -3.78 -3.48 -2.23
C LEU A 41 -4.00 -2.05 -2.76
N ASP A 42 -4.56 -1.17 -1.93
CA ASP A 42 -4.84 0.20 -2.33
C ASP A 42 -3.55 1.01 -2.50
N ALA A 43 -2.54 0.80 -1.64
CA ALA A 43 -1.23 1.39 -1.82
C ALA A 43 -0.57 0.97 -3.14
N VAL A 44 -0.66 -0.32 -3.51
CA VAL A 44 -0.14 -0.78 -4.82
C VAL A 44 -0.88 -0.10 -5.97
N ARG A 45 -2.20 0.04 -5.89
CA ARG A 45 -3.01 0.76 -6.90
C ARG A 45 -2.59 2.23 -7.02
N GLN A 46 -2.40 2.91 -5.90
CA GLN A 46 -2.02 4.32 -5.84
C GLN A 46 -0.56 4.55 -6.30
N SER A 47 0.34 3.58 -6.08
CA SER A 47 1.75 3.69 -6.51
C SER A 47 1.93 3.80 -8.03
N GLY A 48 0.93 3.35 -8.80
CA GLY A 48 1.01 3.31 -10.26
C GLY A 48 1.94 2.22 -10.80
N ILE A 49 2.44 1.31 -9.95
CA ILE A 49 3.35 0.23 -10.38
C ILE A 49 2.72 -0.69 -11.43
N THR A 50 1.40 -0.86 -11.40
CA THR A 50 0.64 -1.61 -12.43
C THR A 50 0.69 -0.94 -13.81
N ARG A 51 0.96 0.37 -13.89
CA ARG A 51 1.17 1.07 -15.16
C ARG A 51 2.56 0.80 -15.73
N GLU A 52 3.55 0.65 -14.86
CA GLU A 52 4.94 0.29 -15.22
C GLU A 52 5.08 -1.19 -15.57
N PHE A 53 4.26 -2.04 -14.95
CA PHE A 53 4.21 -3.48 -15.17
C PHE A 53 2.76 -3.91 -15.40
N PRO A 54 2.25 -3.81 -16.66
CA PRO A 54 0.88 -4.21 -17.00
C PRO A 54 0.62 -5.71 -16.86
N ALA A 55 1.68 -6.50 -16.63
CA ALA A 55 1.58 -7.93 -16.34
C ALA A 55 1.16 -8.23 -14.89
N ILE A 56 1.19 -7.24 -13.99
CA ILE A 56 0.77 -7.42 -12.60
C ILE A 56 -0.75 -7.62 -12.55
N ASP A 57 -1.19 -8.74 -11.99
CA ASP A 57 -2.57 -9.02 -11.69
C ASP A 57 -2.85 -8.79 -10.20
N LEU A 58 -3.44 -7.64 -9.84
CA LEU A 58 -3.66 -7.27 -8.44
C LEU A 58 -4.57 -8.23 -7.64
N GLU A 59 -5.34 -9.08 -8.32
CA GLU A 59 -6.29 -9.99 -7.69
C GLU A 59 -5.68 -11.38 -7.47
N ASN A 60 -4.78 -11.81 -8.35
CA ASN A 60 -4.22 -13.15 -8.37
C ASN A 60 -2.72 -13.22 -8.04
N ASP A 61 -1.95 -12.14 -8.27
CA ASP A 61 -0.52 -12.15 -7.95
C ASP A 61 -0.30 -12.23 -6.43
N PRO A 62 0.64 -13.08 -5.97
CA PRO A 62 0.99 -13.16 -4.56
C PRO A 62 1.62 -11.84 -4.12
N MET A 63 1.03 -11.24 -3.09
CA MET A 63 1.55 -10.04 -2.44
C MET A 63 2.03 -10.37 -1.03
N GLY A 64 3.05 -9.66 -0.57
CA GLY A 64 3.56 -9.76 0.78
C GLY A 64 4.06 -8.42 1.30
N ILE A 65 4.23 -8.33 2.61
CA ILE A 65 4.86 -7.19 3.28
C ILE A 65 6.06 -7.69 4.07
N PHE A 66 7.25 -7.12 3.87
CA PHE A 66 8.49 -7.44 4.62
C PHE A 66 8.73 -8.94 4.92
N SER A 67 8.61 -9.81 3.90
CA SER A 67 8.73 -11.29 4.01
C SER A 67 7.52 -12.03 4.59
N ASN A 68 6.39 -11.36 4.80
CA ASN A 68 5.12 -11.93 5.24
C ASN A 68 4.15 -12.03 4.06
N PRO A 69 3.79 -13.24 3.59
CA PRO A 69 2.85 -13.41 2.48
C PRO A 69 1.42 -13.10 2.93
N LEU A 70 0.75 -12.15 2.26
CA LEU A 70 -0.64 -11.76 2.52
C LEU A 70 -1.60 -12.76 1.86
N ASN A 71 -1.63 -13.98 2.40
CA ASN A 71 -2.29 -15.14 1.80
C ASN A 71 -3.68 -15.45 2.39
N GLY A 72 -4.17 -14.65 3.35
CA GLY A 72 -5.42 -14.89 4.06
C GLY A 72 -5.39 -16.04 5.07
N LYS A 73 -4.23 -16.70 5.27
CA LYS A 73 -4.09 -17.86 6.17
C LYS A 73 -3.36 -17.48 7.45
N ASP A 74 -2.11 -17.06 7.31
CA ASP A 74 -1.26 -16.62 8.44
C ASP A 74 -1.30 -15.10 8.57
N TRP A 75 -1.47 -14.42 7.44
CA TRP A 75 -1.61 -12.97 7.35
C TRP A 75 -2.87 -12.63 6.55
N PRO A 76 -3.53 -11.49 6.81
CA PRO A 76 -4.73 -11.09 6.09
C PRO A 76 -4.42 -10.85 4.60
N LEU A 77 -5.46 -10.85 3.76
CA LEU A 77 -5.32 -10.59 2.33
C LEU A 77 -4.83 -9.16 2.06
N PRO A 78 -4.31 -8.85 0.86
CA PRO A 78 -3.83 -7.52 0.51
C PRO A 78 -4.89 -6.42 0.67
N GLY A 79 -6.16 -6.74 0.39
CA GLY A 79 -7.30 -5.84 0.56
C GLY A 79 -7.76 -5.68 2.01
N GLU A 80 -7.22 -6.46 2.94
CA GLU A 80 -7.58 -6.44 4.36
C GLU A 80 -6.42 -5.98 5.26
N TYR A 81 -5.17 -6.24 4.84
CA TYR A 81 -3.98 -5.80 5.55
C TYR A 81 -3.89 -4.28 5.52
N ARG A 82 -3.97 -3.65 6.70
CA ARG A 82 -3.86 -2.21 6.87
C ARG A 82 -2.43 -1.81 7.20
N LEU A 83 -1.87 -0.94 6.36
CA LEU A 83 -0.57 -0.34 6.55
C LEU A 83 -0.63 0.64 7.73
N GLN A 84 0.31 0.50 8.65
CA GLN A 84 0.40 1.29 9.87
C GLN A 84 1.88 1.51 10.22
N GLU A 85 2.17 2.54 11.01
CA GLU A 85 3.49 2.69 11.63
C GLU A 85 3.79 1.48 12.53
N MET A 86 4.98 0.91 12.37
CA MET A 86 5.48 -0.16 13.25
C MET A 86 6.05 0.38 14.56
#